data_AF-A0A973AYZ5-F1
#
_entry.id   AF-A0A973AYZ5-F1
#
_cell.length_a   1.000
_cell.length_b   1.000
_cell.length_c   1.000
_cell.angle_alpha   90.00
_cell.angle_beta   90.00
_cell.angle_gamma   90.00
#
_symmetry.space_group_name_H-M   'P 1'
#
loop_
_entity.id
_entity.type
_entity.pdbx_description
1 polymer ?
#
loop_
_entity_poly.entity_id
_entity_poly.type
_entity_poly.pdbx_seq_one_letter_code
_entity_poly.pdbx_strand_id
1 'polypeptide(L)' 'MEKYKQLSMEERSLIQSQLTLGFKPSWIALSLGRSVSTITRELKRNSWVN' A
#
# COMPACT_ATOMS: atom_id res chain seq x y z
N MET A 1 -17.21 15.55 0.27
CA MET A 1 -16.01 15.13 1.02
C MET A 1 -15.93 13.62 0.93
N GLU A 2 -15.04 13.08 0.10
CA GLU A 2 -14.85 11.63 0.01
C GLU A 2 -14.38 11.11 1.38
N LYS A 3 -15.11 10.15 1.94
CA LYS A 3 -14.69 9.49 3.17
C LYS A 3 -13.43 8.69 2.87
N TYR A 4 -12.47 8.73 3.79
CA TYR A 4 -11.26 7.91 3.71
C TYR A 4 -11.62 6.43 3.46
N LYS A 5 -11.31 5.92 2.27
CA LYS A 5 -11.55 4.53 1.93
C LYS A 5 -10.38 3.70 2.43
N GLN A 6 -10.61 2.96 3.51
CA GLN A 6 -9.66 2.00 4.07
C GLN A 6 -9.21 1.01 2.99
N LEU A 7 -7.99 0.49 3.15
CA LEU A 7 -7.50 -0.62 2.34
C LEU A 7 -8.25 -1.89 2.74
N SER A 8 -8.71 -2.65 1.76
CA SER A 8 -9.28 -3.97 2.00
C SER A 8 -8.20 -4.97 2.42
N MET A 9 -8.61 -6.15 2.88
CA MET A 9 -7.67 -7.22 3.23
C MET A 9 -6.90 -7.70 2.00
N GLU A 10 -7.56 -7.76 0.85
CA GLU A 10 -6.98 -8.14 -0.44
C GLU A 10 -5.92 -7.11 -0.88
N GLU A 11 -6.22 -5.81 -0.78
CA GLU A 11 -5.26 -4.75 -1.10
C GLU A 11 -4.02 -4.85 -0.20
N ARG A 12 -4.21 -5.10 1.10
CA ARG A 12 -3.10 -5.30 2.05
C ARG A 12 -2.26 -6.53 1.75
N SER A 13 -2.90 -7.64 1.38
CA SER A 13 -2.22 -8.87 0.98
C SER A 13 -1.39 -8.66 -0.29
N LEU A 14 -1.92 -7.91 -1.27
CA LEU A 14 -1.18 -7.57 -2.48
C LEU A 14 0.02 -6.67 -2.18
N ILE A 15 -0.14 -5.67 -1.30
CA ILE A 15 0.97 -4.80 -0.87
C ILE A 15 2.10 -5.65 -0.28
N GLN A 16 1.82 -6.55 0.66
CA GLN A 16 2.84 -7.42 1.25
C GLN A 16 3.52 -8.31 0.21
N SER A 17 2.75 -8.92 -0.69
CA SER A 17 3.29 -9.79 -1.73
C SER A 17 4.23 -9.02 -2.65
N GLN A 18 3.83 -7.83 -3.10
CA GLN A 18 4.65 -7.00 -3.97
C GLN A 18 5.90 -6.42 -3.28
N LEU A 19 5.80 -6.05 -1.99
CA LEU A 19 6.97 -5.65 -1.22
C LEU A 19 7.97 -6.79 -1.07
N THR A 20 7.49 -8.00 -0.81
CA THR A 20 8.33 -9.20 -0.68
C THR A 20 9.07 -9.49 -1.99
N LEU A 21 8.44 -9.19 -3.14
CA LEU A 21 9.07 -9.26 -4.47
C LEU A 21 10.00 -8.07 -4.77
N GLY A 22 10.16 -7.12 -3.85
CA GLY A 22 11.07 -5.98 -3.98
C GLY A 22 10.50 -4.80 -4.78
N PHE A 23 9.19 -4.76 -5.06
CA PHE A 23 8.59 -3.63 -5.76
C PHE A 23 8.60 -2.35 -4.90
N LYS A 24 8.86 -1.22 -5.56
CA LYS A 24 8.84 0.09 -4.90
C LYS A 24 7.41 0.53 -4.58
N PRO A 25 7.17 1.27 -3.47
CA PRO A 25 5.83 1.71 -3.08
C PRO A 25 5.07 2.51 -4.14
N SER A 26 5.77 3.25 -5.00
CA SER A 26 5.17 3.98 -6.13
C SER A 26 4.55 3.04 -7.17
N TRP A 27 5.19 1.91 -7.44
CA TRP A 27 4.70 0.90 -8.37
C TRP A 27 3.50 0.16 -7.79
N ILE A 28 3.58 -0.18 -6.50
CA ILE A 28 2.48 -0.82 -5.76
C ILE A 28 1.23 0.07 -5.80
N ALA A 29 1.40 1.37 -5.53
CA ALA A 29 0.33 2.35 -5.58
C ALA A 29 -0.33 2.43 -6.96
N LEU A 30 0.48 2.47 -8.03
CA LEU A 30 -0.02 2.46 -9.41
C LEU A 30 -0.84 1.19 -9.70
N SER A 31 -0.35 0.01 -9.31
CA SER A 31 -1.05 -1.27 -9.55
C SER A 31 -2.40 -1.37 -8.85
N LEU A 32 -2.53 -0.73 -7.68
CA LEU A 32 -3.76 -0.72 -6.88
C LEU A 32 -4.70 0.46 -7.21
N GLY A 33 -4.28 1.38 -8.09
CA GLY A 33 -5.01 2.63 -8.32
C GLY A 33 -5.14 3.49 -7.06
N ARG A 34 -4.16 3.40 -6.15
CA ARG A 34 -4.12 4.16 -4.89
C ARG A 34 -3.05 5.23 -4.94
N SER A 35 -3.17 6.24 -4.07
CA SER A 35 -2.12 7.24 -3.92
C SER A 35 -0.90 6.64 -3.21
N VAL A 36 0.30 7.06 -3.61
CA VAL A 36 1.56 6.64 -2.97
C VAL A 36 1.54 6.94 -1.48
N SER A 37 0.97 8.08 -1.07
CA SER A 37 0.85 8.45 0.35
C SER A 37 -0.01 7.47 1.17
N THR A 38 -1.03 6.86 0.56
CA THR A 38 -1.83 5.81 1.20
C THR A 38 -1.00 4.56 1.44
N ILE A 39 -0.26 4.11 0.43
CA ILE A 39 0.64 2.97 0.57
C ILE A 39 1.69 3.26 1.63
N THR A 40 2.44 4.36 1.53
CA THR A 40 3.51 4.71 2.49
C THR A 40 3.00 4.81 3.93
N ARG A 41 1.81 5.37 4.16
CA ARG A 41 1.20 5.38 5.51
C ARG A 41 0.91 3.98 6.02
N GLU A 42 0.40 3.10 5.17
CA GLU A 42 0.15 1.70 5.53
C GLU A 42 1.45 0.97 5.85
N LEU A 43 2.51 1.18 5.06
CA LEU A 43 3.81 0.55 5.30
C LEU A 43 4.38 0.97 6.65
N LYS A 44 4.33 2.28 6.96
CA LYS A 44 4.80 2.81 8.25
C LYS A 44 3.95 2.32 9.42
N ARG A 45 2.62 2.27 9.27
CA ARG A 45 1.71 1.80 10.33
C ARG A 45 1.98 0.35 10.73
N ASN A 46 2.37 -0.48 9.78
CA ASN A 46 2.65 -1.89 10.01
C ASN A 46 4.16 -2.19 10.16
N SER A 47 5.02 -1.16 10.20
CA SER A 47 6.48 -1.31 10.29
C SER A 47 7.08 -2.20 9.19
N TRP A 48 6.49 -2.19 7.98
CA TRP A 48 6.98 -2.98 6.84
C TRP A 48 8.17 -2.34 6.14
N VAL A 49 8.40 -1.05 6.37
CA VAL A 49 9.57 -0.31 5.89
C VAL A 49 10.09 0.55 7.05
N ASN A 50 11.41 0.56 7.23
CA ASN A 50 12.12 1.43 8.17
C ASN A 50 12.62 2.68 7.44
#